data_AF-A0A969NGG3-F1
#
_entry.id   AF-A0A969NGG3-F1
#
_cell.length_a   1.000
_cell.length_b   1.000
_cell.length_c   1.000
_cell.angle_alpha   90.00
_cell.angle_beta   90.00
_cell.angle_gamma   90.00
#
_symmetry.space_group_name_H-M   'P 1'
#
loop_
_entity.id
_entity.type
_entity.pdbx_description
1 polymer ?
#
loop_
_entity_poly.entity_id
_entity_poly.type
_entity_poly.pdbx_seq_one_letter_code
_entity_poly.pdbx_strand_id
1 'polypeptide(L)'
;MRETVKVFNGKEVTCKYYSKKQIREFVSEIEKEELCTTEASERYSVTTETVRQWLQRYSKIIDVRIKHRHSEETKKTAVRDVQAGILTLDEAAKKYDVYKQSIQSWMAKYSILIPAHKIESIQDSASEQKIAKTSLKEIEELKLKVIALETMIDVAEKELNIDIRKKSGTKRSL
;
A
#
# COMPACT_ATOMS: atom_id res chain seq x y z
N MET A 1 40.41 -27.76 -7.41
CA MET A 1 38.94 -27.65 -7.21
C MET A 1 38.48 -28.98 -6.61
N ARG A 2 37.82 -29.00 -5.46
CA ARG A 2 37.25 -30.24 -4.89
C ARG A 2 35.74 -30.09 -4.92
N GLU A 3 35.06 -31.07 -5.50
CA GLU A 3 33.61 -31.12 -5.59
C GLU A 3 33.11 -32.17 -4.61
N THR A 4 32.08 -31.84 -3.85
CA THR A 4 31.40 -32.79 -2.98
C THR A 4 29.91 -32.70 -3.23
N VAL A 5 29.28 -33.81 -3.58
CA VAL A 5 27.84 -33.89 -3.71
C VAL A 5 27.23 -33.94 -2.31
N LYS A 6 26.31 -33.03 -2.02
CA LYS A 6 25.54 -32.99 -0.77
C LYS A 6 24.06 -32.97 -1.10
N VAL A 7 23.27 -33.76 -0.39
CA VAL A 7 21.80 -33.76 -0.55
C VAL A 7 21.21 -32.67 0.33
N PHE A 8 20.44 -31.77 -0.25
CA PHE A 8 19.71 -30.72 0.47
C PHE A 8 18.27 -30.66 -0.06
N ASN A 9 17.27 -30.79 0.83
CA ASN A 9 15.85 -30.82 0.46
C ASN A 9 15.49 -31.80 -0.68
N GLY A 10 16.09 -32.99 -0.67
CA GLY A 10 15.82 -34.04 -1.66
C GLY A 10 16.43 -33.80 -3.05
N LYS A 11 17.24 -32.74 -3.22
CA LYS A 11 18.01 -32.50 -4.45
C LYS A 11 19.50 -32.68 -4.18
N GLU A 12 20.19 -33.37 -5.09
CA GLU A 12 21.65 -33.44 -5.10
C GLU A 12 22.22 -32.08 -5.52
N VAL A 13 23.03 -31.48 -4.65
CA VAL A 13 23.70 -30.21 -4.93
C VAL A 13 25.21 -30.45 -4.90
N THR A 14 25.85 -30.26 -6.05
CA THR A 14 27.32 -30.30 -6.19
C THR A 14 27.92 -29.07 -5.53
N CYS A 15 28.37 -29.21 -4.30
CA CYS A 15 29.00 -28.13 -3.55
C CYS A 15 30.48 -28.03 -3.97
N LYS A 16 30.84 -26.94 -4.66
CA LYS A 16 32.22 -26.59 -5.01
C LYS A 16 32.90 -25.88 -3.84
N TYR A 17 34.11 -26.31 -3.49
CA TYR A 17 34.95 -25.57 -2.53
C TYR A 17 35.66 -24.41 -3.23
N TYR A 18 35.39 -23.19 -2.77
CA TYR A 18 36.01 -21.97 -3.26
C TYR A 18 37.05 -21.43 -2.29
N SER A 19 38.16 -20.94 -2.82
CA SER A 19 39.18 -20.26 -2.03
C SER A 19 38.66 -18.90 -1.53
N LYS A 20 39.24 -18.38 -0.45
CA LYS A 20 38.87 -17.06 0.11
C LYS A 20 38.98 -15.92 -0.92
N LYS A 21 39.89 -16.03 -1.89
CA LYS A 21 40.07 -15.04 -2.97
C LYS A 21 38.88 -15.07 -3.94
N GLN A 22 38.47 -16.27 -4.37
CA GLN A 22 37.32 -16.47 -5.25
C GLN A 22 36.01 -16.02 -4.59
N ILE A 23 35.82 -16.32 -3.31
CA ILE A 23 34.62 -15.89 -2.57
C ILE A 23 34.51 -14.35 -2.54
N ARG A 24 35.62 -13.63 -2.34
CA ARG A 24 35.63 -12.16 -2.36
C ARG A 24 35.35 -11.59 -3.75
N GLU A 25 35.84 -12.27 -4.79
CA GLU A 25 35.59 -11.89 -6.19
C GLU A 25 34.10 -12.02 -6.52
N PHE A 26 33.47 -13.15 -6.17
CA PHE A 26 32.04 -13.36 -6.35
C PHE A 26 31.19 -12.37 -5.54
N VAL A 27 31.57 -12.07 -4.29
CA VAL A 27 30.87 -11.06 -3.48
C VAL A 27 30.96 -9.68 -4.15
N SER A 28 32.11 -9.33 -4.74
CA SER A 28 32.27 -8.06 -5.45
C SER A 28 31.49 -8.02 -6.77
N GLU A 29 31.32 -9.16 -7.44
CA GLU A 29 30.50 -9.30 -8.65
C GLU A 29 29.01 -9.16 -8.33
N ILE A 30 28.54 -9.83 -7.27
CA ILE A 30 27.15 -9.72 -6.77
C ILE A 30 26.82 -8.28 -6.36
N GLU A 31 27.75 -7.58 -5.70
CA GLU A 31 27.57 -6.17 -5.32
C GLU A 31 27.50 -5.23 -6.52
N LYS A 32 28.21 -5.55 -7.62
CA LYS A 32 28.24 -4.72 -8.84
C LYS A 32 27.05 -4.96 -9.77
N GLU A 33 26.66 -6.21 -9.93
CA GLU A 33 25.64 -6.62 -10.90
C GLU A 33 24.21 -6.59 -10.30
N GLU A 34 24.03 -6.19 -9.03
CA GLU A 34 22.75 -6.22 -8.29
C GLU A 34 22.03 -7.59 -8.35
N LEU A 35 22.77 -8.70 -8.47
CA LEU A 35 22.16 -10.04 -8.55
C LEU A 35 21.44 -10.42 -7.25
N CYS A 36 20.28 -11.05 -7.40
CA CYS A 36 19.60 -11.64 -6.26
C CYS A 36 20.32 -12.92 -5.80
N THR A 37 20.19 -13.27 -4.51
CA THR A 37 20.88 -14.42 -3.91
C THR A 37 20.49 -15.76 -4.54
N THR A 38 19.28 -15.85 -5.11
CA THR A 38 18.79 -17.02 -5.84
C THR A 38 19.48 -17.17 -7.20
N GLU A 39 19.68 -16.07 -7.91
CA GLU A 39 20.37 -16.06 -9.20
C GLU A 39 21.88 -16.31 -9.04
N ALA A 40 22.49 -15.73 -8.01
CA ALA A 40 23.87 -16.02 -7.64
C ALA A 40 24.06 -17.50 -7.23
N SER A 41 23.08 -18.09 -6.56
CA SER A 41 23.11 -19.51 -6.17
C SER A 41 23.19 -20.44 -7.39
N GLU A 42 22.42 -20.11 -8.44
CA GLU A 42 22.41 -20.86 -9.70
C GLU A 42 23.72 -20.69 -10.48
N ARG A 43 24.19 -19.44 -10.65
CA ARG A 43 25.40 -19.10 -11.40
C ARG A 43 26.68 -19.72 -10.81
N TYR A 44 26.79 -19.76 -9.48
CA TYR A 44 27.99 -20.27 -8.80
C TYR A 44 27.85 -21.72 -8.31
N SER A 45 26.73 -22.40 -8.61
CA SER A 45 26.43 -23.77 -8.15
C SER A 45 26.66 -23.96 -6.65
N VAL A 46 26.19 -23.02 -5.85
CA VAL A 46 26.27 -23.07 -4.39
C VAL A 46 24.89 -22.82 -3.81
N THR A 47 24.64 -23.30 -2.61
CA THR A 47 23.35 -23.06 -1.96
C THR A 47 23.15 -21.57 -1.70
N THR A 48 21.90 -21.12 -1.75
CA THR A 48 21.50 -19.74 -1.42
C THR A 48 22.03 -19.31 -0.04
N GLU A 49 22.05 -20.22 0.93
CA GLU A 49 22.59 -20.00 2.25
C GLU A 49 24.11 -19.79 2.25
N THR A 50 24.84 -20.47 1.37
CA THR A 50 26.30 -20.26 1.22
C THR A 50 26.60 -18.87 0.65
N VAL A 51 25.84 -18.43 -0.37
CA VAL A 51 25.95 -17.08 -0.92
C VAL A 51 25.66 -16.03 0.15
N ARG A 52 24.61 -16.25 0.96
CA ARG A 52 24.28 -15.39 2.11
C ARG A 52 25.41 -15.31 3.12
N GLN A 53 26.02 -16.43 3.49
CA GLN A 53 27.16 -16.46 4.41
C GLN A 53 28.39 -15.74 3.84
N TRP A 54 28.63 -15.84 2.53
CA TRP A 54 29.70 -15.11 1.86
C TRP A 54 29.48 -13.60 1.91
N LEU A 55 28.27 -13.15 1.58
CA LEU A 55 27.89 -11.74 1.67
C LEU A 55 28.02 -11.23 3.12
N GLN A 56 27.52 -11.96 4.12
CA GLN A 56 27.65 -11.55 5.53
C GLN A 56 29.09 -11.43 6.01
N ARG A 57 30.00 -12.26 5.49
CA ARG A 57 31.39 -12.35 5.98
C ARG A 57 32.37 -11.46 5.21
N TYR A 58 32.10 -11.20 3.94
CA TYR A 58 33.04 -10.55 3.03
C TYR A 58 32.50 -9.29 2.35
N SER A 59 31.20 -8.98 2.48
CA SER A 59 30.67 -7.71 1.98
C SER A 59 31.26 -6.55 2.79
N LYS A 60 31.69 -5.51 2.08
CA LYS A 60 32.17 -4.26 2.70
C LYS A 60 31.01 -3.37 3.14
N ILE A 61 29.79 -3.68 2.69
CA ILE A 61 28.57 -2.94 2.99
C ILE A 61 27.90 -3.68 4.14
N ILE A 62 28.13 -3.20 5.37
CA ILE A 62 27.43 -3.68 6.56
C ILE A 62 25.96 -3.20 6.48
N ASP A 63 25.15 -3.88 5.67
CA ASP A 63 23.71 -4.09 5.94
C ASP A 63 23.12 -5.15 4.99
N VAL A 64 23.74 -6.33 4.89
CA VAL A 64 23.07 -7.52 4.32
C VAL A 64 22.12 -8.13 5.35
N ARG A 65 21.19 -7.32 5.87
CA ARG A 65 19.82 -7.82 6.04
C ARG A 65 19.32 -8.11 4.63
N ILE A 66 19.59 -9.33 4.17
CA ILE A 66 19.01 -9.93 2.96
C ILE A 66 17.51 -10.04 3.23
N LYS A 67 16.83 -8.90 3.16
CA LYS A 67 15.39 -8.81 3.02
C LYS A 67 15.16 -9.19 1.57
N HIS A 68 14.32 -10.20 1.35
CA HIS A 68 13.66 -10.39 0.07
C HIS A 68 13.17 -9.02 -0.41
N ARG A 69 13.92 -8.40 -1.34
CA ARG A 69 13.69 -7.02 -1.74
C ARG A 69 12.55 -7.06 -2.72
N HIS A 70 11.33 -7.18 -2.21
CA HIS A 70 10.17 -6.83 -3.01
C HIS A 70 10.42 -5.40 -3.52
N SER A 71 10.21 -5.19 -4.82
CA SER A 71 10.32 -3.86 -5.42
C SER A 71 9.50 -2.87 -4.59
N GLU A 72 10.01 -1.65 -4.40
CA GLU A 72 9.24 -0.63 -3.67
C GLU A 72 7.88 -0.37 -4.34
N GLU A 73 7.79 -0.60 -5.65
CA GLU A 73 6.55 -0.52 -6.40
C GLU A 73 5.58 -1.65 -6.03
N THR A 74 6.04 -2.90 -5.94
CA THR A 74 5.17 -4.02 -5.54
C THR A 74 4.69 -3.86 -4.11
N LYS A 75 5.54 -3.34 -3.21
CA LYS A 75 5.15 -3.01 -1.83
C LYS A 75 4.07 -1.93 -1.79
N LYS A 76 4.24 -0.85 -2.55
CA LYS A 76 3.27 0.25 -2.61
C LYS A 76 1.94 -0.20 -3.21
N THR A 77 1.97 -0.99 -4.28
CA THR A 77 0.75 -1.52 -4.91
C THR A 77 0.01 -2.48 -3.98
N ALA A 78 0.71 -3.40 -3.30
CA ALA A 78 0.10 -4.29 -2.32
C ALA A 78 -0.56 -3.52 -1.16
N VAL A 79 0.08 -2.46 -0.67
CA VAL A 79 -0.50 -1.61 0.39
C VAL A 79 -1.71 -0.83 -0.11
N ARG A 80 -1.68 -0.31 -1.35
CA ARG A 80 -2.82 0.38 -1.96
C ARG A 80 -4.03 -0.53 -2.13
N ASP A 81 -3.84 -1.73 -2.66
CA ASP A 81 -4.93 -2.70 -2.89
C ASP A 81 -5.60 -3.10 -1.56
N VAL A 82 -4.81 -3.24 -0.48
CA VAL A 82 -5.32 -3.56 0.86
C VAL A 82 -6.01 -2.36 1.51
N GLN A 83 -5.43 -1.15 1.42
CA GLN A 83 -6.05 0.07 1.95
C GLN A 83 -7.34 0.44 1.21
N ALA A 84 -7.41 0.21 -0.09
CA ALA A 84 -8.61 0.43 -0.89
C ALA A 84 -9.71 -0.61 -0.63
N GLY A 85 -9.44 -1.65 0.17
CA GLY A 85 -10.39 -2.73 0.46
C GLY A 85 -10.65 -3.66 -0.73
N ILE A 86 -9.83 -3.61 -1.78
CA ILE A 86 -9.98 -4.46 -2.98
C ILE A 86 -9.56 -5.90 -2.65
N LEU A 87 -8.52 -6.04 -1.82
CA LEU A 87 -8.00 -7.34 -1.39
C LEU A 87 -7.91 -7.38 0.14
N THR A 88 -8.29 -8.51 0.71
CA THR A 88 -7.99 -8.79 2.11
C THR A 88 -6.49 -9.05 2.30
N LEU A 89 -6.00 -8.93 3.54
CA LEU A 89 -4.60 -9.23 3.88
C LEU A 89 -4.16 -10.63 3.42
N ASP A 90 -5.08 -11.60 3.45
CA ASP A 90 -4.84 -12.98 3.05
C ASP A 90 -4.76 -13.14 1.53
N GLU A 91 -5.63 -12.46 0.80
CA GLU A 91 -5.62 -12.47 -0.66
C GLU A 91 -4.42 -11.72 -1.22
N ALA A 92 -4.07 -10.58 -0.62
CA ALA A 92 -2.86 -9.84 -0.97
C ALA A 92 -1.60 -10.65 -0.67
N ALA A 93 -1.55 -11.36 0.47
CA ALA A 93 -0.44 -12.25 0.80
C ALA A 93 -0.23 -13.34 -0.27
N LYS A 94 -1.33 -13.94 -0.76
CA LYS A 94 -1.28 -14.94 -1.83
C LYS A 94 -0.92 -14.33 -3.19
N LYS A 95 -1.50 -13.18 -3.55
CA LYS A 95 -1.29 -12.52 -4.85
C LYS A 95 0.14 -12.04 -5.04
N TYR A 96 0.76 -11.51 -3.98
CA TYR A 96 2.10 -10.93 -4.03
C TYR A 96 3.19 -11.86 -3.46
N ASP A 97 2.84 -13.11 -3.14
CA ASP A 97 3.69 -14.12 -2.51
C ASP A 97 4.50 -13.57 -1.32
N VAL A 98 3.78 -12.96 -0.38
CA VAL A 98 4.34 -12.25 0.76
C VAL A 98 3.63 -12.63 2.04
N TYR A 99 4.39 -12.72 3.12
CA TYR A 99 3.80 -12.94 4.43
C TYR A 99 2.91 -11.75 4.83
N LYS A 100 1.78 -12.05 5.49
CA LYS A 100 0.85 -11.04 6.01
C LYS A 100 1.54 -9.98 6.88
N GLN A 101 2.51 -10.42 7.69
CA GLN A 101 3.32 -9.54 8.55
C GLN A 101 4.15 -8.53 7.75
N SER A 102 4.65 -8.92 6.56
CA SER A 102 5.38 -8.02 5.67
C SER A 102 4.46 -6.91 5.16
N ILE A 103 3.24 -7.26 4.74
CA ILE A 103 2.24 -6.27 4.30
C ILE A 103 1.86 -5.34 5.46
N GLN A 104 1.63 -5.86 6.67
CA GLN A 104 1.36 -5.04 7.86
C GLN A 104 2.49 -4.08 8.19
N SER A 105 3.74 -4.53 8.12
CA SER A 105 4.92 -3.68 8.31
C SER A 105 5.02 -2.61 7.22
N TRP A 106 4.66 -2.93 5.97
CA TRP A 106 4.62 -1.94 4.88
C TRP A 106 3.50 -0.94 5.07
N MET A 107 2.31 -1.36 5.49
CA MET A 107 1.22 -0.46 5.82
C MET A 107 1.64 0.53 6.91
N ALA A 108 2.29 0.06 7.99
CA ALA A 108 2.81 0.95 9.04
C ALA A 108 3.91 1.90 8.52
N LYS A 109 4.75 1.46 7.57
CA LYS A 109 5.80 2.29 6.98
C LYS A 109 5.24 3.36 6.03
N TYR A 110 4.24 3.01 5.22
CA TYR A 110 3.66 3.90 4.23
C TYR A 110 2.50 4.75 4.79
N SER A 111 1.84 4.34 5.87
CA SER A 111 0.84 5.17 6.56
C SER A 111 1.45 6.44 7.15
N ILE A 112 2.71 6.39 7.58
CA ILE A 112 3.47 7.56 8.06
C ILE A 112 3.80 8.53 6.90
N LEU A 113 3.92 8.02 5.68
CA LEU A 113 4.33 8.79 4.49
C LEU A 113 3.15 9.32 3.66
N ILE A 114 1.92 8.87 3.93
CA ILE A 114 0.72 9.36 3.27
C ILE A 114 0.14 10.45 4.18
N PRO A 115 0.33 11.76 3.90
CA PRO A 115 -0.47 12.79 4.55
C PRO A 115 -1.93 12.49 4.25
N ALA A 116 -2.78 12.64 5.27
CA ALA A 116 -4.17 12.21 5.39
C ALA A 116 -5.16 12.70 4.30
N HIS A 117 -4.71 13.20 3.16
CA HIS A 117 -5.53 13.79 2.11
C HIS A 117 -5.93 12.80 0.99
N LYS A 118 -5.69 11.49 1.13
CA LYS A 118 -6.20 10.53 0.12
C LYS A 118 -6.49 9.15 0.67
N ILE A 119 -7.28 9.10 1.74
CA ILE A 119 -7.91 7.87 2.21
C ILE A 119 -9.38 8.21 2.48
N GLU A 120 -10.12 8.54 1.42
CA GLU A 120 -11.56 8.27 1.41
C GLU A 120 -11.74 6.79 1.12
N SER A 121 -11.62 5.95 2.13
CA SER A 121 -12.40 4.72 2.27
C SER A 121 -11.92 3.89 3.47
N ILE A 122 -12.88 3.65 4.37
CA ILE A 122 -13.01 2.45 5.21
C ILE A 122 -11.98 2.36 6.35
N GLN A 123 -12.29 3.02 7.46
CA GLN A 123 -12.34 2.42 8.81
C GLN A 123 -12.56 3.53 9.83
N ASP A 124 -13.80 3.70 10.30
CA ASP A 124 -14.10 4.05 11.70
C ASP A 124 -15.63 4.05 11.96
N SER A 125 -16.20 2.85 12.02
CA SER A 125 -17.65 2.62 12.18
C SER A 125 -18.25 3.09 13.51
N ALA A 126 -17.44 3.53 14.48
CA ALA A 126 -17.90 4.01 15.78
C ALA A 126 -17.96 5.54 15.91
N SER A 127 -17.07 6.27 15.23
CA SER A 127 -17.06 7.74 15.17
C SER A 127 -17.94 8.27 14.03
N GLU A 128 -18.05 7.53 12.93
CA GLU A 128 -18.95 7.84 11.81
C GLU A 128 -20.43 7.86 12.23
N GLN A 129 -20.88 6.99 13.15
CA GLN A 129 -22.26 7.04 13.61
C GLN A 129 -22.59 8.30 14.41
N LYS A 130 -21.61 8.88 15.12
CA LYS A 130 -21.82 10.14 15.84
C LYS A 130 -21.80 11.32 14.86
N ILE A 131 -20.84 11.35 13.94
CA ILE A 131 -20.72 12.42 12.94
C ILE A 131 -21.91 12.39 11.96
N ALA A 132 -22.31 11.21 11.47
CA ALA A 132 -23.48 11.07 10.62
C ALA A 132 -24.76 11.48 11.35
N LYS A 133 -24.93 11.13 12.63
CA LYS A 133 -26.09 11.58 13.43
C LYS A 133 -26.06 13.10 13.66
N THR A 134 -24.91 13.71 13.88
CA THR A 134 -24.81 15.18 14.02
C THR A 134 -25.06 15.89 12.70
N SER A 135 -24.49 15.40 11.59
CA SER A 135 -24.67 15.98 10.26
C SER A 135 -26.10 15.80 9.74
N LEU A 136 -26.77 14.68 10.05
CA LEU A 136 -28.19 14.49 9.69
C LEU A 136 -29.08 15.47 10.43
N LYS A 137 -28.85 15.70 11.73
CA LYS A 137 -29.58 16.71 12.50
C LYS A 137 -29.36 18.12 11.95
N GLU A 138 -28.14 18.46 11.59
CA GLU A 138 -27.82 19.76 11.01
C GLU A 138 -28.50 19.95 9.63
N ILE A 139 -28.53 18.91 8.80
CA ILE A 139 -29.26 18.92 7.53
C ILE A 139 -30.77 19.08 7.75
N GLU A 140 -31.36 18.40 8.74
CA GLU A 140 -32.77 18.53 9.09
C GLU A 140 -33.10 19.95 9.59
N GLU A 141 -32.27 20.51 10.47
CA GLU A 141 -32.42 21.88 10.96
C GLU A 141 -32.33 22.92 9.84
N LEU A 142 -31.37 22.75 8.91
CA LEU A 142 -31.25 23.62 7.75
C LEU A 142 -32.45 23.50 6.81
N LYS A 143 -32.96 22.29 6.57
CA LYS A 143 -34.19 22.08 5.78
C LYS A 143 -35.40 22.75 6.44
N LEU A 144 -35.56 22.63 7.75
CA LEU A 144 -36.63 23.29 8.48
C LEU A 144 -36.53 24.82 8.39
N LYS A 145 -35.31 25.38 8.48
CA LYS A 145 -35.09 26.82 8.28
C LYS A 145 -35.47 27.27 6.88
N VAL A 146 -35.12 26.51 5.84
CA VAL A 146 -35.49 26.82 4.45
C VAL A 146 -37.01 26.81 4.30
N ILE A 147 -37.69 25.78 4.81
CA ILE A 147 -39.16 25.70 4.76
C ILE A 147 -39.80 26.88 5.50
N ALA A 148 -39.31 27.22 6.70
CA ALA A 148 -39.83 28.37 7.45
C ALA A 148 -39.66 29.68 6.68
N LEU A 149 -38.51 29.89 6.03
CA LEU A 149 -38.26 31.08 5.22
C LEU A 149 -39.16 31.12 3.97
N GLU A 150 -39.33 30.00 3.27
CA GLU A 150 -40.25 29.89 2.13
C GLU A 150 -41.70 30.20 2.53
N THR A 151 -42.17 29.63 3.65
CA THR A 151 -43.53 29.90 4.14
C THR A 151 -43.72 31.35 4.59
N MET A 152 -42.70 31.99 5.15
CA MET A 152 -42.75 33.41 5.50
C MET A 152 -42.88 34.29 4.26
N ILE A 153 -42.19 33.93 3.17
CA ILE A 153 -42.34 34.59 1.87
C ILE A 153 -43.79 34.44 1.38
N ASP A 154 -44.35 33.22 1.41
CA ASP A 154 -45.73 32.97 0.97
C ASP A 154 -46.77 33.76 1.78
N VAL A 155 -46.58 33.88 3.11
CA VAL A 155 -47.46 34.67 3.97
C VAL A 155 -47.32 36.16 3.67
N ALA A 156 -46.09 36.65 3.50
CA ALA A 156 -45.84 38.05 3.16
C ALA A 156 -46.44 38.44 1.80
N GLU A 157 -46.33 37.58 0.79
CA GLU A 157 -46.96 37.81 -0.52
C GLU A 157 -48.49 37.89 -0.42
N LYS A 158 -49.11 37.06 0.42
CA LYS A 158 -50.58 37.05 0.64
C LYS A 158 -51.07 38.27 1.41
N GLU A 159 -50.44 38.59 2.53
CA GLU A 159 -50.91 39.66 3.44
C GLU A 159 -50.58 41.06 2.90
N LEU A 160 -49.44 41.22 2.22
CA LEU A 160 -49.00 42.51 1.69
C LEU A 160 -49.37 42.71 0.21
N ASN A 161 -49.82 41.67 -0.49
CA ASN A 161 -50.17 41.70 -1.92
C ASN A 161 -49.05 42.24 -2.82
N ILE A 162 -47.79 41.96 -2.45
CA ILE A 162 -46.57 42.33 -3.18
C ILE A 162 -45.90 41.04 -3.65
N ASP A 163 -45.46 40.98 -4.90
CA ASP A 163 -44.78 39.82 -5.49
C ASP A 163 -43.30 39.85 -5.08
N ILE A 164 -42.87 38.96 -4.18
CA ILE A 164 -41.50 38.93 -3.62
C ILE A 164 -40.63 37.96 -4.43
N ARG A 165 -41.19 36.84 -4.89
CA ARG A 165 -40.49 35.83 -5.66
C ARG A 165 -40.40 36.18 -7.14
N LYS A 166 -39.20 36.05 -7.71
CA LYS A 166 -39.00 36.17 -9.17
C LYS A 166 -39.69 35.02 -9.90
N LYS A 167 -40.74 35.33 -10.67
CA LYS A 167 -41.40 34.36 -11.58
C LYS A 167 -40.50 34.11 -12.80
N SER A 168 -40.15 32.85 -13.05
CA SER A 168 -39.38 32.46 -14.24
C SER A 168 -40.28 32.54 -15.47
N GLY A 169 -40.29 33.70 -16.14
CA GLY A 169 -40.97 33.83 -17.41
C GLY A 169 -40.73 35.18 -18.08
N THR A 170 -40.00 35.16 -19.18
CA THR A 170 -40.54 35.59 -20.49
C THR A 170 -39.72 34.90 -21.57
N LYS A 171 -40.37 34.10 -22.43
CA LYS A 171 -39.75 33.60 -23.66
C LYS A 171 -39.43 34.82 -24.53
N ARG A 172 -38.16 34.95 -24.94
CA ARG A 172 -37.73 35.97 -25.91
C ARG A 172 -38.46 35.68 -27.22
N SER A 173 -39.52 36.41 -27.52
CA SER A 173 -40.11 36.43 -28.85
C SER A 173 -39.10 37.07 -29.80
N LEU A 174 -38.85 36.37 -30.91
CA LEU A 174 -38.07 36.83 -32.07
C LEU A 174 -38.63 38.13 -32.65
#